data_AF-A0ABD0YMS9-F1
#
_entry.id   AF-A0ABD0YMS9-F1
#
_cell.length_a   1.000
_cell.length_b   1.000
_cell.length_c   1.000
_cell.angle_alpha   90.00
_cell.angle_beta   90.00
_cell.angle_gamma   90.00
#
_symmetry.space_group_name_H-M   'P 1'
#
loop_
_entity.id
_entity.type
_entity.pdbx_description
1 polymer ?
#
loop_
_entity_poly.entity_id
_entity_poly.type
_entity_poly.pdbx_seq_one_letter_code
_entity_poly.pdbx_strand_id
1 'polypeptide(L)'
;RNRLESNAEHWNALLLSLRELIEWVIRKDTELTSLATMHADTNSLIKQQDDHRAFRRQLEDKRPVVESNLLSGRQYIANEAHLSDTSDTEKVDGRGYRSAEQEARELTRSIRRELNKLSDKWNALIDRSARWHDTLDDTLTVSQFTSPLYLVIKLIYKIMYIKKSSAYIASIFVQKN
;
A
#
# COMPACT_ATOMS: atom_id res chain seq x y z
N ARG A 1 4.93 22.76 35.20
CA ARG A 1 3.64 22.70 34.48
C ARG A 1 3.87 22.58 32.97
N ASN A 2 4.57 23.53 32.33
CA ASN A 2 4.84 23.54 30.87
C ASN A 2 5.43 22.26 30.25
N ARG A 3 6.27 21.49 30.97
CA ARG A 3 6.85 20.25 30.42
C ARG A 3 5.84 19.10 30.30
N LEU A 4 4.96 18.94 31.28
CA LEU A 4 3.93 17.88 31.25
C LEU A 4 2.84 18.22 30.23
N GLU A 5 2.50 19.50 30.13
CA GLU A 5 1.53 20.04 29.19
C GLU A 5 2.04 19.89 27.74
N SER A 6 3.30 20.25 27.47
CA SER A 6 3.95 20.03 26.16
C SER A 6 4.03 18.55 25.78
N ASN A 7 4.26 17.66 26.74
CA ASN A 7 4.27 16.21 26.49
C ASN A 7 2.86 15.69 26.16
N ALA A 8 1.83 16.14 26.89
CA ALA A 8 0.44 15.78 26.60
C ALA A 8 -0.02 16.31 25.24
N GLU A 9 0.33 17.55 24.88
CA GLU A 9 0.07 18.13 23.56
C GLU A 9 0.70 17.31 22.44
N HIS A 10 1.95 16.87 22.61
CA HIS A 10 2.65 16.04 21.64
C HIS A 10 1.90 14.73 21.34
N TRP A 11 1.46 14.01 22.37
CA TRP A 11 0.72 12.75 22.20
C TRP A 11 -0.70 12.96 21.67
N ASN A 12 -1.36 14.06 22.01
CA ASN A 12 -2.63 14.46 21.40
C ASN A 12 -2.47 14.75 19.90
N ALA A 13 -1.40 15.42 19.50
CA ALA A 13 -1.08 15.66 18.09
C ALA A 13 -0.83 14.34 17.35
N LEU A 14 -0.13 13.38 17.97
CA LEU A 14 0.02 12.03 17.42
C LEU A 14 -1.33 11.34 17.21
N LEU A 15 -2.22 11.37 18.21
CA LEU A 15 -3.56 10.76 18.10
C LEU A 15 -4.36 11.38 16.93
N LEU A 16 -4.30 12.70 16.76
CA LEU A 16 -4.95 13.37 15.64
C LEU A 16 -4.36 12.91 14.30
N SER A 17 -3.03 12.88 14.19
CA SER A 17 -2.35 12.45 12.97
C SER A 17 -2.67 10.99 12.60
N LEU A 18 -2.76 10.09 13.59
CA LEU A 18 -3.19 8.70 13.38
C LEU A 18 -4.61 8.64 12.77
N ARG A 19 -5.55 9.44 13.28
CA ARG A 19 -6.93 9.49 12.77
C ARG A 19 -6.98 10.03 11.34
N GLU A 20 -6.25 11.10 11.05
CA GLU A 20 -6.16 11.67 9.70
C GLU A 20 -5.58 10.69 8.69
N LEU A 21 -4.56 9.92 9.09
CA LEU A 21 -3.97 8.87 8.26
C LEU A 21 -4.97 7.73 8.02
N ILE A 22 -5.73 7.32 9.03
CA ILE A 22 -6.80 6.31 8.86
C ILE A 22 -7.83 6.77 7.83
N GLU A 23 -8.31 8.01 7.94
CA GLU A 23 -9.26 8.58 6.98
C GLU A 23 -8.66 8.70 5.57
N TRP A 24 -7.37 9.02 5.48
CA TRP A 24 -6.66 9.01 4.20
C TRP A 24 -6.58 7.61 3.59
N VAL A 25 -6.25 6.59 4.39
CA VAL A 25 -6.19 5.18 3.93
C VAL A 25 -7.58 4.69 3.48
N ILE A 26 -8.64 5.05 4.21
CA ILE A 26 -10.02 4.72 3.82
C ILE A 26 -10.36 5.35 2.46
N ARG A 27 -10.07 6.63 2.27
CA ARG A 27 -10.30 7.30 0.97
C ARG A 27 -9.51 6.65 -0.16
N LYS A 28 -8.27 6.22 0.09
CA LYS A 28 -7.45 5.52 -0.89
C LYS A 28 -7.96 4.11 -1.22
N ASP A 29 -8.51 3.40 -0.27
CA ASP A 29 -9.17 2.11 -0.54
C ASP A 29 -10.43 2.27 -1.41
N THR A 30 -11.21 3.33 -1.19
CA THR A 30 -12.34 3.69 -2.07
C THR A 30 -11.86 4.07 -3.48
N GLU A 31 -10.80 4.86 -3.59
CA GLU A 31 -10.17 5.20 -4.89
C GLU A 31 -9.70 3.94 -5.62
N LEU A 32 -9.02 3.01 -4.93
CA LEU A 32 -8.60 1.74 -5.50
C LEU A 32 -9.78 0.87 -5.95
N THR A 33 -10.90 0.90 -5.21
CA THR A 33 -12.14 0.22 -5.61
C THR A 33 -12.68 0.78 -6.92
N SER A 34 -12.64 2.11 -7.10
CA SER A 34 -13.07 2.74 -8.36
C SER A 34 -12.15 2.36 -9.53
N LEU A 35 -10.84 2.30 -9.29
CA LEU A 35 -9.85 1.88 -10.28
C LEU A 35 -9.98 0.41 -10.67
N ALA A 36 -10.49 -0.46 -9.79
CA ALA A 36 -10.64 -1.90 -10.05
C ALA A 36 -11.86 -2.26 -10.91
N THR A 37 -12.64 -1.28 -11.36
CA THR A 37 -13.76 -1.52 -12.30
C THR A 37 -13.19 -1.87 -13.68
N MET A 38 -13.28 -3.14 -14.07
CA MET A 38 -12.66 -3.64 -15.31
C MET A 38 -13.39 -3.12 -16.55
N HIS A 39 -12.61 -2.57 -17.49
CA HIS A 39 -13.07 -2.14 -18.81
C HIS A 39 -12.46 -3.05 -19.89
N ALA A 40 -13.22 -3.34 -20.94
CA ALA A 40 -12.94 -4.46 -21.86
C ALA A 40 -12.02 -4.13 -23.05
N ASP A 41 -11.70 -2.86 -23.29
CA ASP A 41 -10.89 -2.43 -24.43
C ASP A 41 -9.41 -2.23 -24.06
N THR A 42 -8.50 -2.47 -25.01
CA THR A 42 -7.05 -2.42 -24.77
C THR A 42 -6.55 -1.05 -24.33
N ASN A 43 -7.17 0.04 -24.81
CA ASN A 43 -6.78 1.39 -24.44
C ASN A 43 -7.18 1.74 -23.01
N SER A 44 -8.35 1.28 -22.54
CA SER A 44 -8.74 1.46 -21.14
C SER A 44 -7.86 0.65 -20.19
N LEU A 45 -7.41 -0.56 -20.56
CA LEU A 45 -6.46 -1.34 -19.77
C LEU A 45 -5.10 -0.63 -19.60
N ILE A 46 -4.57 -0.05 -20.68
CA ILE A 46 -3.33 0.75 -20.61
C ILE A 46 -3.51 1.95 -19.68
N LYS A 47 -4.62 2.69 -19.83
CA LYS A 47 -4.94 3.82 -18.95
C LYS A 47 -5.07 3.38 -17.49
N GLN A 48 -5.74 2.26 -17.24
CA GLN A 48 -5.93 1.70 -15.89
C GLN A 48 -4.59 1.30 -15.25
N GLN A 49 -3.64 0.81 -16.05
CA GLN A 49 -2.27 0.54 -15.61
C GLN A 49 -1.51 1.83 -15.24
N ASP A 50 -1.64 2.88 -16.04
CA ASP A 50 -1.02 4.18 -15.76
C ASP A 50 -1.62 4.86 -14.52
N ASP A 51 -2.95 4.85 -14.40
CA ASP A 51 -3.67 5.35 -13.23
C ASP A 51 -3.26 4.58 -11.96
N HIS A 52 -3.14 3.25 -12.04
CA HIS A 52 -2.65 2.45 -10.92
C HIS A 52 -1.17 2.73 -10.58
N ARG A 53 -0.33 3.00 -11.58
CA ARG A 53 1.06 3.41 -11.36
C ARG A 53 1.14 4.76 -10.63
N ALA A 54 0.28 5.71 -10.99
CA ALA A 54 0.16 6.98 -10.29
C ALA A 54 -0.35 6.81 -8.85
N PHE A 55 -1.35 5.94 -8.65
CA PHE A 55 -1.85 5.57 -7.32
C PHE A 55 -0.73 4.99 -6.42
N ARG A 56 0.08 4.06 -6.93
CA ARG A 56 1.20 3.48 -6.18
C ARG A 56 2.24 4.50 -5.75
N ARG A 57 2.56 5.48 -6.61
CA ARG A 57 3.49 6.57 -6.22
C ARG A 57 2.97 7.35 -5.02
N GLN A 58 1.68 7.64 -4.98
CA GLN A 58 1.06 8.32 -3.83
C GLN A 58 1.13 7.49 -2.54
N LEU A 59 1.05 6.16 -2.63
CA LEU A 59 1.27 5.29 -1.48
C LEU A 59 2.73 5.36 -1.00
N GLU A 60 3.70 5.28 -1.92
CA GLU A 60 5.12 5.38 -1.58
C GLU A 60 5.47 6.74 -0.97
N ASP A 61 4.94 7.84 -1.50
CA ASP A 61 5.15 9.18 -0.96
C ASP A 61 4.56 9.32 0.46
N LYS A 62 3.46 8.61 0.76
CA LYS A 62 2.80 8.65 2.08
C LYS A 62 3.43 7.70 3.11
N ARG A 63 4.06 6.62 2.64
CA ARG A 63 4.70 5.57 3.46
C ARG A 63 5.55 6.11 4.62
N PRO A 64 6.50 7.05 4.42
CA PRO A 64 7.35 7.53 5.53
C PRO A 64 6.55 8.18 6.67
N VAL A 65 5.44 8.85 6.35
CA VAL A 65 4.58 9.49 7.36
C VAL A 65 3.81 8.44 8.15
N VAL A 66 3.30 7.41 7.48
CA VAL A 66 2.63 6.28 8.13
C VAL A 66 3.60 5.54 9.04
N GLU A 67 4.77 5.16 8.53
CA GLU A 67 5.79 4.42 9.30
C GLU A 67 6.28 5.20 10.51
N SER A 68 6.50 6.52 10.36
CA SER A 68 6.89 7.41 11.45
C SER A 68 5.83 7.50 12.55
N ASN A 69 4.55 7.68 12.20
CA ASN A 69 3.47 7.70 13.17
C ASN A 69 3.29 6.35 13.88
N LEU A 70 3.39 5.25 13.13
CA LEU A 70 3.33 3.91 13.69
C LEU A 70 4.49 3.65 14.66
N LEU A 71 5.70 4.12 14.34
CA LEU A 71 6.87 4.01 15.22
C LEU A 71 6.69 4.82 16.50
N SER A 72 6.30 6.09 16.39
CA SER A 72 6.06 6.98 17.53
C SER A 72 4.98 6.41 18.47
N GLY A 73 3.88 5.87 17.91
CA GLY A 73 2.83 5.25 18.73
C GLY A 73 3.29 3.97 19.43
N ARG A 74 4.13 3.14 18.80
CA ARG A 74 4.73 1.97 19.47
C ARG A 74 5.66 2.37 20.61
N GLN A 75 6.51 3.39 20.40
CA GLN A 75 7.41 3.91 21.43
C GLN A 75 6.62 4.45 22.63
N TYR A 76 5.56 5.21 22.38
CA TYR A 76 4.69 5.71 23.44
C TYR A 76 4.07 4.57 24.28
N ILE A 77 3.50 3.56 23.62
CA ILE A 77 2.88 2.42 24.31
C ILE A 77 3.89 1.64 25.13
N ALA A 78 5.11 1.43 24.61
CA ALA A 78 6.19 0.77 25.34
C ALA A 78 6.56 1.56 26.61
N ASN A 79 6.73 2.88 26.48
CA ASN A 79 7.07 3.75 27.61
C ASN A 79 5.99 3.76 28.70
N GLU A 80 4.71 3.80 28.34
CA GLU A 80 3.61 3.79 29.31
C GLU A 80 3.51 2.45 30.07
N ALA A 81 3.76 1.33 29.38
CA ALA A 81 3.75 0.01 30.00
C ALA A 81 4.81 -0.12 31.11
N HIS A 82 5.96 0.53 30.96
CA HIS A 82 7.02 0.55 31.98
C HIS A 82 6.66 1.39 33.21
N LEU A 83 5.89 2.47 33.05
CA LEU A 83 5.51 3.36 34.15
C LEU A 83 4.36 2.80 35.01
N SER A 84 3.53 1.94 34.43
CA SER A 84 2.39 1.33 35.14
C SER A 84 2.79 0.29 36.19
N ASP A 85 3.97 -0.33 36.10
CA ASP A 85 4.41 -1.43 37.00
C ASP A 85 5.09 -0.93 38.28
N THR A 86 5.45 0.36 38.36
CA THR A 86 6.18 0.93 39.50
C THR A 86 5.32 1.84 40.40
N SER A 87 4.06 2.08 40.05
CA SER A 87 3.20 3.08 40.69
C SER A 87 2.17 2.45 41.64
N ASP A 88 2.63 1.63 42.57
CA ASP A 88 1.79 0.96 43.58
C ASP A 88 2.18 1.39 45.00
N THR A 89 2.39 2.70 45.22
CA THR A 89 2.54 3.24 46.58
C THR A 89 1.99 4.67 46.70
N GLU A 90 1.08 4.80 47.67
CA GLU A 90 0.62 6.00 48.38
C GLU A 90 -0.60 6.77 47.84
N LYS A 91 -1.68 6.64 48.64
CA LYS A 91 -2.91 7.45 48.57
C LYS A 91 -2.60 8.85 49.11
N VAL A 92 -2.32 9.81 48.22
CA VAL A 92 -2.28 11.24 48.56
C VAL A 92 -3.45 11.95 47.84
N ASP A 93 -4.13 12.83 48.57
CA ASP A 93 -5.45 13.42 48.29
C ASP A 93 -5.72 13.77 46.81
N GLY A 94 -6.45 12.88 46.14
CA GLY A 94 -6.31 12.65 44.72
C GLY A 94 -7.50 13.03 43.84
N ARG A 95 -8.23 14.13 44.09
CA ARG A 95 -9.35 14.51 43.19
C ARG A 95 -8.89 15.05 41.83
N GLY A 96 -7.89 15.93 41.80
CA GLY A 96 -7.31 16.44 40.54
C GLY A 96 -6.33 15.47 39.87
N TYR A 97 -5.55 14.75 40.68
CA TYR A 97 -4.55 13.79 40.19
C TYR A 97 -5.20 12.55 39.55
N ARG A 98 -6.29 12.04 40.14
CA ARG A 98 -7.09 10.96 39.52
C ARG A 98 -7.64 11.33 38.15
N SER A 99 -7.99 12.60 37.93
CA SER A 99 -8.52 13.06 36.64
C SER A 99 -7.44 13.06 35.55
N ALA A 100 -6.25 13.59 35.83
CA ALA A 100 -5.16 13.66 34.86
C ALA A 100 -4.59 12.27 34.55
N GLU A 101 -4.51 11.39 35.54
CA GLU A 101 -4.10 10.00 35.36
C GLU A 101 -5.12 9.22 34.53
N GLN A 102 -6.42 9.45 34.77
CA GLN A 102 -7.47 8.85 33.96
C GLN A 102 -7.43 9.33 32.50
N GLU A 103 -7.21 10.63 32.27
CA GLU A 103 -7.04 11.20 30.93
C GLU A 103 -5.83 10.60 30.19
N ALA A 104 -4.68 10.45 30.87
CA ALA A 104 -3.49 9.80 30.31
C ALA A 104 -3.76 8.33 29.93
N ARG A 105 -4.49 7.59 30.78
CA ARG A 105 -4.90 6.20 30.50
C ARG A 105 -5.85 6.13 29.30
N GLU A 106 -6.79 7.06 29.19
CA GLU A 106 -7.73 7.13 28.06
C GLU A 106 -7.04 7.49 26.74
N LEU A 107 -6.08 8.42 26.78
CA LEU A 107 -5.21 8.76 25.66
C LEU A 107 -4.42 7.54 25.21
N THR A 108 -3.82 6.80 26.14
CA THR A 108 -3.10 5.54 25.85
C THR A 108 -3.99 4.50 25.16
N ARG A 109 -5.21 4.27 25.68
CA ARG A 109 -6.17 3.35 25.04
C ARG A 109 -6.58 3.81 23.66
N SER A 110 -6.69 5.12 23.44
CA SER A 110 -7.08 5.70 22.15
C SER A 110 -5.96 5.57 21.12
N ILE A 111 -4.72 5.95 21.49
CA ILE A 111 -3.55 5.78 20.62
C ILE A 111 -3.36 4.31 20.27
N ARG A 112 -3.44 3.38 21.23
CA ARG A 112 -3.32 1.94 20.94
C ARG A 112 -4.37 1.44 19.94
N ARG A 113 -5.63 1.89 20.08
CA ARG A 113 -6.71 1.51 19.14
C ARG A 113 -6.47 2.06 17.74
N GLU A 114 -6.18 3.34 17.61
CA GLU A 114 -5.96 3.97 16.30
C GLU A 114 -4.66 3.46 15.65
N LEU A 115 -3.61 3.18 16.43
CA LEU A 115 -2.36 2.59 15.94
C LEU A 115 -2.60 1.24 15.26
N ASN A 116 -3.31 0.33 15.94
CA ASN A 116 -3.65 -0.99 15.39
C ASN A 116 -4.52 -0.84 14.13
N LYS A 117 -5.55 0.02 14.20
CA LYS A 117 -6.46 0.27 13.08
C LYS A 117 -5.74 0.83 11.85
N LEU A 118 -4.80 1.76 12.04
CA LEU A 118 -3.98 2.31 10.97
C LEU A 118 -3.09 1.22 10.36
N SER A 119 -2.41 0.44 11.20
CA SER A 119 -1.55 -0.66 10.76
C SER A 119 -2.31 -1.66 9.89
N ASP A 120 -3.46 -2.14 10.37
CA ASP A 120 -4.28 -3.13 9.65
C ASP A 120 -4.78 -2.58 8.31
N LYS A 121 -5.32 -1.36 8.30
CA LYS A 121 -5.86 -0.73 7.08
C LYS A 121 -4.76 -0.42 6.06
N TRP A 122 -3.60 0.05 6.53
CA TRP A 122 -2.47 0.33 5.67
C TRP A 122 -1.97 -0.94 4.99
N ASN A 123 -1.72 -2.01 5.75
CA ASN A 123 -1.27 -3.29 5.20
C ASN A 123 -2.29 -3.87 4.21
N ALA A 124 -3.59 -3.84 4.57
CA ALA A 124 -4.64 -4.30 3.67
C ALA A 124 -4.68 -3.52 2.35
N LEU A 125 -4.45 -2.20 2.39
CA LEU A 125 -4.39 -1.35 1.20
C LEU A 125 -3.18 -1.67 0.33
N ILE A 126 -1.99 -1.85 0.92
CA ILE A 126 -0.77 -2.24 0.20
C ILE A 126 -0.98 -3.59 -0.49
N ASP A 127 -1.48 -4.59 0.23
CA ASP A 127 -1.74 -5.93 -0.30
C ASP A 127 -2.77 -5.90 -1.43
N ARG A 128 -3.84 -5.11 -1.28
CA ARG A 128 -4.87 -4.97 -2.31
C ARG A 128 -4.32 -4.28 -3.56
N SER A 129 -3.48 -3.25 -3.39
CA SER A 129 -2.81 -2.59 -4.52
C SER A 129 -1.85 -3.53 -5.24
N ALA A 130 -1.11 -4.38 -4.51
CA ALA A 130 -0.23 -5.39 -5.11
C ALA A 130 -1.04 -6.42 -5.92
N ARG A 131 -2.08 -7.02 -5.33
CA ARG A 131 -2.95 -7.97 -6.05
C ARG A 131 -3.56 -7.36 -7.31
N TRP A 132 -3.95 -6.09 -7.24
CA TRP A 132 -4.50 -5.37 -8.38
C TRP A 132 -3.45 -5.12 -9.47
N HIS A 133 -2.20 -4.84 -9.09
CA HIS A 133 -1.09 -4.76 -10.04
C HIS A 133 -0.92 -6.06 -10.82
N ASP A 134 -0.87 -7.19 -10.10
CA ASP A 134 -0.66 -8.51 -10.70
C ASP A 134 -1.81 -8.87 -11.65
N THR A 135 -3.05 -8.55 -11.25
CA THR A 135 -4.24 -8.73 -12.09
C THR A 135 -4.16 -7.91 -13.38
N LEU A 136 -3.68 -6.67 -13.31
CA LEU A 136 -3.52 -5.82 -14.49
C LEU A 136 -2.39 -6.33 -15.41
N ASP A 137 -1.29 -6.82 -14.84
CA ASP A 137 -0.17 -7.36 -15.61
C ASP A 137 -0.56 -8.66 -16.33
N ASP A 138 -1.26 -9.56 -15.64
CA ASP A 138 -1.80 -10.79 -16.22
C ASP A 138 -2.81 -10.51 -17.35
N THR A 139 -3.71 -9.54 -17.17
CA THR A 139 -4.69 -9.20 -18.21
C THR A 139 -4.06 -8.53 -19.44
N LEU A 140 -3.06 -7.67 -19.23
CA LEU A 140 -2.32 -7.03 -20.32
C LEU A 140 -1.45 -8.02 -21.08
N THR A 141 -0.73 -8.91 -20.40
CA THR A 141 0.07 -9.95 -21.04
C THR A 141 -0.81 -10.84 -21.90
N VAL A 142 -1.92 -11.36 -21.36
CA VAL A 142 -2.89 -12.16 -22.13
C VAL A 142 -3.39 -11.39 -23.35
N SER A 143 -3.81 -10.12 -23.18
CA SER A 143 -4.30 -9.30 -24.29
C SER A 143 -3.25 -9.05 -25.37
N GLN A 144 -1.96 -8.91 -25.00
CA GLN A 144 -0.87 -8.77 -25.96
C GLN A 144 -0.64 -10.07 -26.74
N PHE A 145 -0.69 -11.22 -26.08
CA PHE A 145 -0.52 -12.54 -26.72
C PHE A 145 -1.72 -12.95 -27.59
N THR A 146 -2.94 -12.51 -27.26
CA THR A 146 -4.15 -12.77 -28.06
C THR A 146 -4.43 -11.70 -29.11
N SER A 147 -3.65 -10.62 -29.14
CA SER A 147 -3.84 -9.54 -30.11
C SER A 147 -3.77 -10.10 -31.55
N PRO A 148 -4.77 -9.80 -32.41
CA PRO A 148 -4.74 -10.21 -33.82
C PRO A 148 -3.45 -9.75 -34.51
N LEU A 149 -2.94 -8.58 -34.12
CA LEU A 149 -1.71 -8.02 -34.67
C LEU A 149 -0.47 -8.82 -34.23
N TYR A 150 -0.40 -9.26 -32.97
CA TYR A 150 0.65 -10.18 -32.49
C TYR A 150 0.58 -11.54 -33.21
N LEU A 151 -0.62 -12.10 -33.38
CA LEU A 151 -0.82 -13.35 -34.12
C LEU A 151 -0.40 -13.22 -35.59
N VAL A 152 -0.74 -12.11 -36.25
CA VAL A 152 -0.34 -11.81 -37.63
C VAL A 152 1.19 -11.68 -37.72
N ILE A 153 1.83 -10.92 -36.83
CA ILE A 153 3.29 -10.80 -36.78
C ILE A 153 3.93 -12.19 -36.58
N LYS A 154 3.45 -12.98 -35.61
CA LYS A 154 3.96 -14.33 -35.33
C LYS A 154 3.78 -15.27 -36.52
N LEU A 155 2.67 -15.17 -37.25
CA LEU A 155 2.41 -15.92 -38.47
C LEU A 155 3.39 -15.49 -39.59
N ILE A 156 3.60 -14.19 -39.78
CA ILE A 156 4.55 -13.64 -40.76
C ILE A 156 5.97 -14.14 -40.45
N TYR A 157 6.42 -14.05 -39.20
CA TYR A 157 7.74 -14.57 -38.78
C TYR A 157 7.87 -16.08 -39.06
N LYS A 158 6.82 -16.87 -38.79
CA LYS A 158 6.81 -18.31 -39.08
C LYS A 158 6.88 -18.60 -40.59
N ILE A 159 6.13 -17.86 -41.40
CA ILE A 159 6.16 -17.97 -42.88
C ILE A 159 7.54 -17.58 -43.41
N MET A 160 8.12 -16.47 -42.94
CA MET A 160 9.45 -16.04 -43.34
C MET A 160 10.53 -17.06 -42.97
N TYR A 161 10.47 -17.63 -41.77
CA TYR A 161 11.43 -18.64 -41.32
C TYR A 161 11.33 -19.92 -42.15
N ILE A 162 10.12 -20.38 -42.47
CA ILE A 162 9.88 -21.53 -43.36
C ILE A 162 10.42 -21.23 -44.77
N LYS A 163 10.15 -20.05 -45.33
CA LYS A 163 10.67 -19.65 -46.64
C LYS A 163 12.20 -19.60 -46.67
N LYS A 164 12.83 -19.06 -45.61
CA LYS A 164 14.29 -18.99 -45.49
C LYS A 164 14.92 -20.38 -45.37
N SER A 165 14.31 -21.28 -44.59
CA SER A 165 14.75 -22.68 -44.48
C SER A 165 14.60 -23.44 -45.80
N SER A 166 13.48 -23.25 -46.52
CA SER A 166 13.27 -23.83 -47.85
C SER A 166 14.29 -23.34 -48.88
N ALA A 167 14.56 -22.03 -48.92
CA ALA A 167 15.59 -21.47 -49.80
C ALA A 167 17.00 -22.02 -49.50
N TYR A 168 17.31 -22.22 -48.22
CA TYR A 168 18.59 -22.80 -47.78
C TYR A 168 18.74 -24.28 -48.18
N ILE A 169 17.66 -25.06 -48.08
CA ILE A 169 17.64 -26.45 -48.55
C ILE A 169 17.79 -26.52 -50.08
N ALA A 170 17.12 -25.62 -50.82
CA ALA A 170 17.24 -25.53 -52.27
C ALA A 170 18.67 -25.19 -52.72
N SER A 171 19.37 -24.29 -52.01
CA SER A 171 20.77 -23.97 -52.34
C SER A 171 21.72 -25.15 -52.12
N ILE A 172 21.48 -25.98 -51.10
CA ILE A 172 22.28 -27.19 -50.84
C ILE A 172 22.09 -28.24 -51.96
N PHE A 173 20.88 -28.36 -52.49
CA PHE A 173 20.58 -29.33 -53.56
C PHE A 173 21.19 -28.92 -54.91
N VAL A 174 21.24 -27.62 -55.21
CA VAL A 174 21.88 -27.08 -56.43
C VAL A 174 23.41 -27.25 -56.39
N GLN A 175 24.05 -27.19 -55.23
CA GLN A 175 25.50 -27.41 -55.12
C GLN A 175 25.94 -28.88 -55.16
N LYS A 176 25.01 -29.84 -55.08
CA LYS A 176 25.31 -31.29 -55.06
C LYS A 176 25.00 -32.01 -56.38
N ASN A 177 24.41 -31.35 -57.37
CA ASN A 177 24.23 -31.84 -58.74
C ASN A 177 25.16 -31.08 -59.68
#